data_AF-A0A3N5FQL8-F1
#
_entry.id   AF-A0A3N5FQL8-F1
#
_cell.length_a   1.000
_cell.length_b   1.000
_cell.length_c   1.000
_cell.angle_alpha   90.00
_cell.angle_beta   90.00
_cell.angle_gamma   90.00
#
_symmetry.space_group_name_H-M   'P 1'
#
loop_
_entity.id
_entity.type
_entity.pdbx_description
1 polymer ?
#
loop_
_entity_poly.entity_id
_entity_poly.type
_entity_poly.pdbx_seq_one_letter_code
_entity_poly.pdbx_strand_id
1 'polypeptide(L)'
;MKRTLLLASVLAMVPMASAFAQQVGGGVFPPNEVDQIKVDMAIEKGIKWLKSQNASHLTAGDHVGRKMSKRELVLFTYVHAEVPDSDPDFKVLFDDMLKDKLEATYCVALQAMVLEEVERVKYQKRILMCAKFLVDNQGPAGYWGYGSPSIYVEDVAYEVPKRKDVASGGAAGKAGEVKQFELPNHSGPRVKPKVTNKIKVKKDRDGEGHDNSNTQYAALGMRACH
;
A
#
# COMPACT_ATOMS: atom_id res chain seq x y z
N MET A 1 21.63 73.11 -3.08
CA MET A 1 22.51 72.00 -2.68
C MET A 1 22.24 70.80 -3.57
N LYS A 2 23.18 70.46 -4.46
CA LYS A 2 23.05 69.39 -5.47
C LYS A 2 23.50 68.06 -4.84
N ARG A 3 22.66 67.03 -4.84
CA ARG A 3 23.02 65.65 -4.47
C ARG A 3 23.19 64.83 -5.73
N THR A 4 24.43 64.48 -6.03
CA THR A 4 24.83 63.64 -7.16
C THR A 4 24.62 62.18 -6.75
N LEU A 5 23.68 61.49 -7.41
CA LEU A 5 23.48 60.05 -7.29
C LEU A 5 24.46 59.34 -8.25
N LEU A 6 25.42 58.61 -7.69
CA LEU A 6 26.28 57.68 -8.44
C LEU A 6 25.56 56.32 -8.50
N LEU A 7 25.06 55.98 -9.68
CA LEU A 7 24.57 54.64 -10.00
C LEU A 7 25.79 53.75 -10.32
N ALA A 8 26.14 52.83 -9.43
CA ALA A 8 27.12 51.79 -9.70
C ALA A 8 26.40 50.58 -10.30
N SER A 9 26.47 50.43 -11.62
CA SER A 9 26.03 49.22 -12.33
C SER A 9 27.02 48.08 -12.05
N VAL A 10 26.63 47.15 -11.17
CA VAL A 10 27.33 45.88 -10.98
C VAL A 10 26.87 44.94 -12.10
N LEU A 11 27.73 44.77 -13.10
CA LEU A 11 27.59 43.79 -14.17
C LEU A 11 27.82 42.39 -13.57
N ALA A 12 26.74 41.68 -13.25
CA ALA A 12 26.83 40.29 -12.81
C ALA A 12 27.22 39.39 -13.99
N MET A 13 28.46 38.90 -14.01
CA MET A 13 28.84 37.78 -14.88
C MET A 13 28.10 36.54 -14.42
N VAL A 14 27.05 36.16 -15.13
CA VAL A 14 26.44 34.83 -15.01
C VAL A 14 27.40 33.84 -15.68
N PRO A 15 28.02 32.89 -14.94
CA PRO A 15 28.74 31.81 -15.59
C PRO A 15 27.72 31.01 -16.39
N MET A 16 27.88 31.00 -17.71
CA MET A 16 27.23 30.02 -18.58
C MET A 16 27.73 28.65 -18.16
N ALA A 17 27.00 28.01 -17.23
CA ALA A 17 27.13 26.59 -16.99
C ALA A 17 26.84 25.91 -18.33
N SER A 18 27.89 25.35 -18.91
CA SER A 18 27.82 24.58 -20.14
C SER A 18 26.78 23.49 -19.92
N ALA A 19 25.64 23.62 -20.59
CA ALA A 19 24.68 22.56 -20.72
C ALA A 19 25.35 21.47 -21.56
N PHE A 20 26.11 20.60 -20.89
CA PHE A 20 26.40 19.26 -21.39
C PHE A 20 25.07 18.52 -21.43
N ALA A 21 24.28 18.79 -22.46
CA ALA A 21 23.29 17.85 -22.93
C ALA A 21 24.07 16.56 -23.19
N GLN A 22 23.93 15.59 -22.28
CA GLN A 22 24.43 14.25 -22.47
C GLN A 22 23.77 13.72 -23.74
N GLN A 23 24.49 13.85 -24.85
CA GLN A 23 24.31 13.04 -26.04
C GLN A 23 24.71 11.62 -25.61
N VAL A 24 23.81 10.96 -24.87
CA VAL A 24 23.84 9.52 -24.64
C VAL A 24 23.60 8.90 -26.02
N GLY A 25 24.69 8.74 -26.77
CA GLY A 25 24.73 7.87 -27.92
C GLY A 25 24.14 6.53 -27.50
N GLY A 26 23.30 5.96 -28.36
CA GLY A 26 22.63 4.68 -28.18
C GLY A 26 23.62 3.50 -28.18
N GLY A 27 24.61 3.54 -27.30
CA GLY A 27 25.40 2.40 -26.90
C GLY A 27 24.49 1.50 -26.10
N VAL A 28 24.34 0.28 -26.59
CA VAL A 28 23.84 -0.84 -25.79
C VAL A 28 24.77 -0.91 -24.58
N PHE A 29 24.33 -0.39 -23.43
CA PHE A 29 25.06 -0.61 -22.18
C PHE A 29 25.14 -2.13 -22.02
N PRO A 30 26.33 -2.74 -21.91
CA PRO A 30 26.42 -4.13 -21.53
C PRO A 30 25.60 -4.27 -20.24
N PRO A 31 24.78 -5.32 -20.09
CA PRO A 31 23.98 -5.48 -18.89
C PRO A 31 24.93 -5.41 -17.71
N ASN A 32 24.86 -4.33 -16.92
CA ASN A 32 25.65 -4.19 -15.71
C ASN A 32 25.27 -5.39 -14.85
N GLU A 33 26.23 -6.27 -14.59
CA GLU A 33 26.01 -7.42 -13.72
C GLU A 33 25.54 -6.88 -12.36
N VAL A 34 24.35 -7.31 -11.94
CA VAL A 34 23.75 -6.85 -10.70
C VAL A 34 24.51 -7.49 -9.55
N ASP A 35 25.18 -6.68 -8.73
CA ASP A 35 25.85 -7.13 -7.51
C ASP A 35 24.80 -7.43 -6.43
N GLN A 36 24.37 -8.70 -6.37
CA GLN A 36 23.31 -9.13 -5.47
C GLN A 36 23.64 -8.86 -3.99
N ILE A 37 24.92 -8.99 -3.59
CA ILE A 37 25.34 -8.73 -2.20
C ILE A 37 25.06 -7.27 -1.82
N LYS A 38 25.38 -6.32 -2.71
CA LYS A 38 25.08 -4.90 -2.46
C LYS A 38 23.58 -4.62 -2.41
N VAL A 39 22.78 -5.31 -3.22
CA VAL A 39 21.31 -5.21 -3.19
C VAL A 39 20.78 -5.68 -1.84
N ASP A 40 21.20 -6.86 -1.39
CA ASP A 40 20.73 -7.45 -0.12
C ASP A 40 21.12 -6.57 1.08
N MET A 41 22.36 -6.04 1.09
CA MET A 41 22.81 -5.09 2.11
C MET A 41 21.98 -3.79 2.11
N ALA A 42 21.55 -3.32 0.94
CA ALA A 42 20.71 -2.13 0.84
C ALA A 42 19.29 -2.40 1.37
N ILE A 43 18.72 -3.57 1.05
CA ILE A 43 17.42 -4.02 1.57
C ILE A 43 17.48 -4.12 3.10
N GLU A 44 18.50 -4.78 3.66
CA GLU A 44 18.66 -4.93 5.11
C GLU A 44 18.72 -3.57 5.82
N LYS A 45 19.54 -2.64 5.29
CA LYS A 45 19.64 -1.27 5.82
C LYS A 45 18.30 -0.53 5.75
N GLY A 46 17.59 -0.66 4.63
CA GLY A 46 16.27 -0.04 4.43
C GLY A 46 15.25 -0.56 5.44
N ILE A 47 15.16 -1.89 5.62
CA ILE A 47 14.24 -2.51 6.57
C ILE A 47 14.59 -2.13 8.01
N LYS A 48 15.87 -2.15 8.37
CA LYS A 48 16.33 -1.71 9.70
C LYS A 48 15.92 -0.27 9.99
N TRP A 49 16.08 0.63 9.02
CA TRP A 49 15.64 2.02 9.18
C TRP A 49 14.13 2.12 9.29
N LEU A 50 13.37 1.45 8.42
CA LEU A 50 11.91 1.47 8.46
C LEU A 50 11.36 1.00 9.82
N LYS A 51 11.90 -0.09 10.36
CA LYS A 51 11.52 -0.62 11.69
C LYS A 51 11.76 0.38 12.81
N SER A 52 12.89 1.10 12.77
CA SER A 52 13.18 2.16 13.74
C SER A 52 12.16 3.31 13.73
N GLN A 53 11.35 3.42 12.67
CA GLN A 53 10.34 4.46 12.47
C GLN A 53 8.90 3.94 12.65
N ASN A 54 8.68 2.70 13.11
CA ASN A 54 7.35 2.08 13.19
C ASN A 54 6.32 2.89 13.98
N ALA A 55 6.72 3.47 15.10
CA ALA A 55 5.82 4.33 15.87
C ALA A 55 5.29 5.51 15.03
N SER A 56 6.10 6.06 14.12
CA SER A 56 5.68 7.15 13.23
C SER A 56 4.77 6.68 12.10
N HIS A 57 4.90 5.43 11.65
CA HIS A 57 4.07 4.86 10.58
C HIS A 57 2.64 4.59 11.02
N LEU A 58 2.43 4.35 12.33
CA LEU A 58 1.12 4.18 12.97
C LEU A 58 0.33 5.50 13.09
N THR A 59 1.01 6.65 13.03
CA THR A 59 0.36 7.95 13.16
C THR A 59 -0.38 8.29 11.87
N ALA A 60 -1.71 8.33 11.94
CA ALA A 60 -2.53 8.84 10.85
C ALA A 60 -2.48 10.36 10.79
N GLY A 61 -2.28 10.91 9.59
CA GLY A 61 -2.47 12.32 9.27
C GLY A 61 -3.77 12.55 8.49
N ASP A 62 -4.23 13.79 8.44
CA ASP A 62 -5.27 14.19 7.49
C ASP A 62 -4.64 14.51 6.13
N HIS A 63 -5.12 13.86 5.08
CA HIS A 63 -4.76 14.15 3.70
C HIS A 63 -6.05 14.24 2.87
N VAL A 64 -6.38 15.45 2.42
CA VAL A 64 -7.61 15.73 1.66
C VAL A 64 -8.87 15.30 2.42
N GLY A 65 -8.92 15.56 3.73
CA GLY A 65 -10.06 15.20 4.57
C GLY A 65 -10.16 13.70 4.88
N ARG A 66 -9.05 12.95 4.76
CA ARG A 66 -8.98 11.52 5.05
C ARG A 66 -7.85 11.17 5.99
N LYS A 67 -8.16 10.25 6.90
CA LYS A 67 -7.17 9.64 7.76
C LYS A 67 -6.33 8.66 6.93
N MET A 68 -5.08 9.03 6.71
CA MET A 68 -4.11 8.20 6.00
C MET A 68 -2.88 8.02 6.87
N SER A 69 -2.38 6.80 6.91
CA SER A 69 -1.09 6.47 7.53
C SER A 69 -0.13 5.95 6.46
N LYS A 70 1.15 5.83 6.81
CA LYS A 70 2.16 5.23 5.91
C LYS A 70 2.23 3.71 6.07
N ARG A 71 1.47 3.16 7.03
CA ARG A 71 1.57 1.80 7.52
C ARG A 71 1.37 0.75 6.43
N GLU A 72 0.34 0.88 5.59
CA GLU A 72 0.05 -0.10 4.54
C GLU A 72 1.18 -0.18 3.52
N LEU A 73 1.79 0.96 3.17
CA LEU A 73 2.92 1.01 2.24
C LEU A 73 4.18 0.37 2.84
N VAL A 74 4.44 0.66 4.13
CA VAL A 74 5.57 0.05 4.85
C VAL A 74 5.38 -1.46 5.01
N LEU A 75 4.17 -1.91 5.35
CA LEU A 75 3.83 -3.34 5.40
C LEU A 75 4.03 -4.02 4.06
N PHE A 76 3.56 -3.41 2.97
CA PHE A 76 3.77 -3.97 1.63
C PHE A 76 5.26 -4.06 1.28
N THR A 77 6.06 -3.09 1.73
CA THR A 77 7.52 -3.14 1.63
C THR A 77 8.10 -4.31 2.43
N TYR A 78 7.63 -4.54 3.66
CA TYR A 78 8.08 -5.66 4.50
C TYR A 78 7.78 -7.02 3.87
N VAL A 79 6.59 -7.18 3.29
CA VAL A 79 6.21 -8.40 2.56
C VAL A 79 7.21 -8.70 1.44
N HIS A 80 7.53 -7.70 0.62
CA HIS A 80 8.44 -7.86 -0.52
C HIS A 80 9.93 -7.97 -0.13
N ALA A 81 10.30 -7.48 1.05
CA ALA A 81 11.62 -7.68 1.63
C ALA A 81 11.73 -8.95 2.48
N GLU A 82 10.75 -9.86 2.38
CA GLU A 82 10.72 -11.16 3.07
C GLU A 82 10.85 -11.05 4.60
N VAL A 83 10.36 -9.95 5.19
CA VAL A 83 10.25 -9.86 6.66
C VAL A 83 9.25 -10.93 7.14
N PRO A 84 9.61 -11.78 8.11
CA PRO A 84 8.71 -12.82 8.61
C PRO A 84 7.44 -12.23 9.22
N ASP A 85 6.30 -12.88 9.00
CA ASP A 85 5.03 -12.44 9.61
C ASP A 85 5.06 -12.54 11.14
N SER A 86 5.89 -13.44 11.70
CA SER A 86 6.11 -13.57 13.14
C SER A 86 6.93 -12.43 13.75
N ASP A 87 7.50 -11.54 12.93
CA ASP A 87 8.28 -10.41 13.39
C ASP A 87 7.38 -9.41 14.17
N PRO A 88 7.77 -8.99 15.39
CA PRO A 88 6.93 -8.12 16.21
C PRO A 88 6.66 -6.77 15.54
N ASP A 89 7.62 -6.23 14.78
CA ASP A 89 7.47 -4.97 14.05
C ASP A 89 6.44 -5.12 12.92
N PHE A 90 6.47 -6.24 12.20
CA PHE A 90 5.47 -6.57 11.19
C PHE A 90 4.08 -6.68 11.84
N LYS A 91 3.99 -7.47 12.91
CA LYS A 91 2.73 -7.77 13.58
C LYS A 91 2.02 -6.53 14.11
N VAL A 92 2.76 -5.59 14.71
CA VAL A 92 2.19 -4.34 15.23
C VAL A 92 1.52 -3.53 14.12
N LEU A 93 2.21 -3.34 13.00
CA LEU A 93 1.64 -2.60 11.86
C LEU A 93 0.45 -3.37 11.25
N PHE A 94 0.57 -4.69 11.12
CA PHE A 94 -0.44 -5.53 10.48
C PHE A 94 -1.75 -5.58 11.30
N ASP A 95 -1.64 -5.77 12.62
CA ASP A 95 -2.79 -5.80 13.53
C ASP A 95 -3.52 -4.45 13.55
N ASP A 96 -2.77 -3.35 13.45
CA ASP A 96 -3.36 -2.00 13.40
C ASP A 96 -4.07 -1.73 12.06
N MET A 97 -3.47 -2.16 10.94
CA MET A 97 -4.10 -2.11 9.61
C MET A 97 -5.44 -2.87 9.54
N LEU A 98 -5.55 -4.00 10.25
CA LEU A 98 -6.78 -4.77 10.29
C LEU A 98 -7.91 -4.11 11.09
N LYS A 99 -7.58 -3.24 12.06
CA LYS A 99 -8.55 -2.52 12.89
C LYS A 99 -9.13 -1.29 12.20
N ASP A 100 -8.37 -0.69 11.31
CA ASP A 100 -8.77 0.55 10.66
C ASP A 100 -9.98 0.39 9.75
N LYS A 101 -10.75 1.47 9.62
CA LYS A 101 -11.87 1.55 8.69
C LYS A 101 -11.35 1.71 7.27
N LEU A 102 -12.10 1.19 6.30
CA LEU A 102 -11.81 1.40 4.88
C LEU A 102 -12.30 2.80 4.48
N GLU A 103 -11.39 3.77 4.41
CA GLU A 103 -11.75 5.19 4.18
C GLU A 103 -11.04 5.85 2.99
N ALA A 104 -9.89 5.33 2.54
CA ALA A 104 -9.08 5.94 1.48
C ALA A 104 -8.64 4.91 0.43
N THR A 105 -8.87 5.21 -0.86
CA THR A 105 -8.56 4.31 -1.99
C THR A 105 -7.14 3.75 -1.93
N TYR A 106 -6.15 4.61 -1.69
CA TYR A 106 -4.74 4.23 -1.60
C TYR A 106 -4.47 3.19 -0.49
N CYS A 107 -4.91 3.48 0.74
CA CYS A 107 -4.74 2.59 1.89
C CYS A 107 -5.49 1.27 1.68
N VAL A 108 -6.72 1.32 1.18
CA VAL A 108 -7.55 0.12 0.95
C VAL A 108 -6.94 -0.78 -0.13
N ALA A 109 -6.42 -0.19 -1.20
CA ALA A 109 -5.73 -0.95 -2.26
C ALA A 109 -4.45 -1.63 -1.75
N LEU A 110 -3.62 -0.92 -0.98
CA LEU A 110 -2.43 -1.50 -0.36
C LEU A 110 -2.80 -2.59 0.64
N GLN A 111 -3.84 -2.39 1.45
CA GLN A 111 -4.34 -3.41 2.36
C GLN A 111 -4.74 -4.69 1.59
N ALA A 112 -5.46 -4.57 0.47
CA ALA A 112 -5.79 -5.73 -0.37
C ALA A 112 -4.53 -6.47 -0.86
N MET A 113 -3.53 -5.73 -1.37
CA MET A 113 -2.28 -6.31 -1.84
C MET A 113 -1.48 -7.00 -0.72
N VAL A 114 -1.39 -6.40 0.46
CA VAL A 114 -0.74 -7.02 1.63
C VAL A 114 -1.46 -8.32 2.02
N LEU A 115 -2.78 -8.31 2.12
CA LEU A 115 -3.54 -9.49 2.54
C LEU A 115 -3.47 -10.63 1.52
N GLU A 116 -3.39 -10.31 0.23
CA GLU A 116 -3.20 -11.28 -0.85
C GLU A 116 -1.84 -11.99 -0.77
N GLU A 117 -0.77 -11.26 -0.41
CA GLU A 117 0.58 -11.82 -0.26
C GLU A 117 0.76 -12.58 1.07
N VAL A 118 0.13 -12.14 2.15
CA VAL A 118 0.28 -12.75 3.48
C VAL A 118 -0.50 -14.06 3.58
N GLU A 119 -1.84 -14.00 3.55
CA GLU A 119 -2.72 -15.16 3.69
C GLU A 119 -4.09 -14.89 3.05
N ARG A 120 -4.14 -14.93 1.72
CA ARG A 120 -5.35 -14.60 0.96
C ARG A 120 -6.59 -15.42 1.35
N VAL A 121 -6.38 -16.67 1.75
CA VAL A 121 -7.47 -17.56 2.17
C VAL A 121 -8.00 -17.17 3.55
N LYS A 122 -7.11 -16.89 4.51
CA LYS A 122 -7.49 -16.52 5.87
C LYS A 122 -8.22 -15.19 5.90
N TYR A 123 -7.74 -14.23 5.11
CA TYR A 123 -8.26 -12.86 5.09
C TYR A 123 -9.28 -12.59 3.98
N GLN A 124 -9.82 -13.64 3.35
CA GLN A 124 -10.74 -13.52 2.22
C GLN A 124 -11.94 -12.59 2.50
N LYS A 125 -12.49 -12.59 3.72
CA LYS A 125 -13.58 -11.65 4.09
C LYS A 125 -13.10 -10.20 4.01
N ARG A 126 -11.93 -9.89 4.57
CA ARG A 126 -11.38 -8.53 4.56
C ARG A 126 -10.96 -8.10 3.15
N ILE A 127 -10.40 -9.02 2.35
CA ILE A 127 -10.12 -8.77 0.93
C ILE A 127 -11.41 -8.45 0.17
N LEU A 128 -12.49 -9.19 0.43
CA LEU A 128 -13.80 -8.92 -0.15
C LEU A 128 -14.35 -7.54 0.25
N MET A 129 -14.15 -7.13 1.51
CA MET A 129 -14.46 -5.78 1.99
C MET A 129 -13.66 -4.70 1.24
N CYS A 130 -12.36 -4.92 1.01
CA CYS A 130 -11.53 -4.04 0.18
C CYS A 130 -12.06 -3.95 -1.26
N ALA A 131 -12.38 -5.09 -1.88
CA ALA A 131 -12.97 -5.15 -3.21
C ALA A 131 -14.28 -4.36 -3.29
N LYS A 132 -15.15 -4.52 -2.28
CA LYS A 132 -16.41 -3.78 -2.17
C LYS A 132 -16.17 -2.28 -2.12
N PHE A 133 -15.28 -1.83 -1.23
CA PHE A 133 -14.92 -0.42 -1.12
C PHE A 133 -14.40 0.14 -2.44
N LEU A 134 -13.50 -0.58 -3.12
CA LEU A 134 -12.91 -0.13 -4.38
C LEU A 134 -13.97 -0.04 -5.47
N VAL A 135 -14.82 -1.04 -5.64
CA VAL A 135 -15.91 -1.01 -6.64
C VAL A 135 -16.90 0.15 -6.37
N ASP A 136 -17.29 0.36 -5.11
CA ASP A 136 -18.20 1.45 -4.71
C ASP A 136 -17.59 2.85 -4.81
N ASN A 137 -16.26 2.94 -4.92
CA ASN A 137 -15.56 4.21 -5.08
C ASN A 137 -15.04 4.42 -6.50
N GLN A 138 -15.38 3.53 -7.44
CA GLN A 138 -15.14 3.76 -8.86
C GLN A 138 -16.12 4.81 -9.38
N GLY A 139 -15.63 5.88 -10.00
CA GLY A 139 -16.46 6.85 -10.70
C GLY A 139 -17.08 6.29 -11.98
N PRO A 140 -18.09 6.97 -12.57
CA PRO A 140 -18.80 6.49 -13.77
C PRO A 140 -17.89 6.26 -14.99
N ALA A 141 -16.81 7.04 -15.11
CA ALA A 141 -15.82 6.93 -16.18
C ALA A 141 -14.71 5.89 -15.89
N GLY A 142 -14.83 5.13 -14.80
CA GLY A 142 -13.88 4.06 -14.44
C GLY A 142 -12.64 4.53 -13.67
N TYR A 143 -12.56 5.80 -13.27
CA TYR A 143 -11.48 6.36 -12.44
C TYR A 143 -11.77 6.26 -10.95
N TRP A 144 -10.74 6.48 -10.14
CA TRP A 144 -10.87 6.64 -8.69
C TRP A 144 -10.32 8.00 -8.25
N GLY A 145 -10.95 8.58 -7.25
CA GLY A 145 -10.37 9.63 -6.40
C GLY A 145 -9.82 9.04 -5.10
N TYR A 146 -9.73 9.87 -4.06
CA TYR A 146 -9.35 9.45 -2.70
C TYR A 146 -10.38 8.50 -2.04
N GLY A 147 -11.54 8.29 -2.69
CA GLY A 147 -12.63 7.43 -2.23
C GLY A 147 -13.56 8.17 -1.28
N SER A 148 -14.47 7.48 -0.61
CA SER A 148 -15.30 7.91 0.52
C SER A 148 -15.61 6.68 1.39
N PRO A 149 -15.76 6.80 2.71
CA PRO A 149 -16.22 5.69 3.53
C PRO A 149 -17.49 5.08 2.94
N SER A 150 -17.53 3.76 2.76
CA SER A 150 -18.71 3.04 2.26
C SER A 150 -19.43 2.37 3.42
N ILE A 151 -20.71 2.68 3.58
CA ILE A 151 -21.57 2.05 4.58
C ILE A 151 -21.86 0.57 4.25
N TYR A 152 -21.63 0.15 3.00
CA TYR A 152 -21.95 -1.20 2.52
C TYR A 152 -20.83 -2.23 2.74
N VAL A 153 -19.67 -1.79 3.24
CA VAL A 153 -18.47 -2.63 3.37
C VAL A 153 -18.63 -3.68 4.46
N GLU A 154 -19.28 -3.36 5.57
CA GLU A 154 -19.45 -4.30 6.69
C GLU A 154 -20.55 -5.35 6.43
N ASP A 155 -21.49 -5.03 5.55
CA ASP A 155 -22.66 -5.86 5.22
C ASP A 155 -22.39 -6.89 4.12
N VAL A 156 -21.15 -7.01 3.65
CA VAL A 156 -20.85 -7.95 2.56
C VAL A 156 -21.05 -9.38 3.04
N ALA A 157 -22.05 -10.04 2.46
CA ALA A 157 -22.31 -11.45 2.69
C ALA A 157 -21.08 -12.28 2.34
N TYR A 158 -20.51 -12.96 3.33
CA TYR A 158 -19.39 -13.87 3.17
C TYR A 158 -19.72 -15.20 3.82
N GLU A 159 -20.09 -16.17 3.00
CA GLU A 159 -20.17 -17.55 3.46
C GLU A 159 -18.76 -18.12 3.50
N VAL A 160 -18.23 -18.34 4.71
CA VAL A 160 -16.93 -18.98 4.90
C VAL A 160 -17.03 -20.39 4.32
N PRO A 161 -16.31 -20.70 3.24
CA PRO A 161 -16.33 -22.04 2.67
C PRO A 161 -15.72 -22.97 3.71
N LYS A 162 -16.47 -23.98 4.16
CA LYS A 162 -16.01 -24.97 5.14
C LYS A 162 -14.87 -25.79 4.53
N ARG A 163 -13.65 -25.29 4.66
CA ARG A 163 -12.42 -25.94 4.21
C ARG A 163 -11.83 -26.76 5.36
N LYS A 164 -11.51 -28.03 5.10
CA LYS A 164 -10.87 -28.92 6.08
C LYS A 164 -9.35 -28.73 6.14
N ASP A 165 -8.79 -28.16 5.08
CA ASP A 165 -7.36 -28.01 4.79
C ASP A 165 -6.75 -26.70 5.30
N VAL A 166 -7.58 -25.75 5.71
CA VAL A 166 -7.12 -24.45 6.20
C VAL A 166 -7.86 -24.15 7.49
N ALA A 167 -7.14 -23.92 8.58
CA ALA A 167 -7.74 -23.53 9.85
C ALA A 167 -8.48 -22.21 9.65
N SER A 168 -9.79 -22.29 9.40
CA SER A 168 -10.63 -21.10 9.28
C SER A 168 -10.66 -20.43 10.65
N GLY A 169 -10.03 -19.26 10.79
CA GLY A 169 -10.03 -18.44 12.02
C GLY A 169 -11.41 -17.88 12.42
N GLY A 170 -12.49 -18.48 11.90
CA GLY A 170 -13.88 -18.11 12.06
C GLY A 170 -14.58 -18.79 13.23
N ALA A 171 -13.88 -19.16 14.29
CA ALA A 171 -14.58 -19.42 15.55
C ALA A 171 -15.28 -18.12 15.97
N ALA A 172 -16.59 -18.21 16.22
CA ALA A 172 -17.41 -17.13 16.75
C ALA A 172 -16.85 -16.74 18.13
N GLY A 173 -15.97 -15.75 18.14
CA GLY A 173 -15.47 -15.16 19.37
C GLY A 173 -16.61 -14.45 20.09
N LYS A 174 -16.61 -14.49 21.42
CA LYS A 174 -17.59 -13.77 22.23
C LYS A 174 -17.53 -12.28 21.89
N ALA A 175 -18.69 -11.64 21.77
CA ALA A 175 -18.79 -10.20 21.54
C ALA A 175 -18.06 -9.44 22.66
N GLY A 176 -17.03 -8.66 22.30
CA GLY A 176 -16.26 -7.84 23.23
C GLY A 176 -14.78 -8.24 23.43
N GLU A 177 -14.35 -9.38 22.90
CA GLU A 177 -12.94 -9.79 23.00
C GLU A 177 -12.12 -9.26 21.82
N VAL A 178 -11.03 -8.55 22.10
CA VAL A 178 -10.06 -8.12 21.08
C VAL A 178 -9.37 -9.38 20.56
N LYS A 179 -9.82 -9.89 19.40
CA LYS A 179 -9.19 -11.06 18.77
C LYS A 179 -7.72 -10.76 18.49
N GLN A 180 -6.83 -11.51 19.13
CA GLN A 180 -5.43 -11.51 18.78
C GLN A 180 -5.28 -12.24 17.44
N PHE A 181 -4.84 -11.55 16.39
CA PHE A 181 -4.64 -12.16 15.09
C PHE A 181 -3.35 -12.99 15.13
N GLU A 182 -3.47 -14.32 15.18
CA GLU A 182 -2.30 -15.19 15.01
C GLU A 182 -1.84 -15.12 13.56
N LEU A 183 -0.58 -14.80 13.30
CA LEU A 183 -0.01 -14.86 11.96
C LEU A 183 0.49 -16.29 11.71
N PRO A 184 0.38 -16.81 10.48
CA PRO A 184 1.01 -18.08 10.15
C PRO A 184 2.53 -17.97 10.35
N ASN A 185 3.14 -19.04 10.85
CA ASN A 185 4.59 -19.12 11.01
C ASN A 185 5.23 -19.64 9.72
N HIS A 186 5.46 -18.76 8.74
CA HIS A 186 6.10 -19.13 7.47
C HIS A 186 7.62 -18.88 7.56
N SER A 187 8.38 -19.92 7.90
CA SER A 187 9.84 -19.92 7.71
C SER A 187 10.17 -20.42 6.28
N GLY A 188 10.06 -19.54 5.27
CA GLY A 188 10.38 -19.88 3.88
C GLY A 188 9.69 -18.97 2.86
N PRO A 189 9.94 -19.18 1.55
CA PRO A 189 9.29 -18.42 0.48
C PRO A 189 7.77 -18.50 0.57
N ARG A 190 7.08 -17.35 0.43
CA ARG A 190 5.61 -17.29 0.46
C ARG A 190 5.03 -18.04 -0.74
N VAL A 191 4.40 -19.19 -0.51
CA VAL A 191 3.66 -19.93 -1.55
C VAL A 191 2.18 -19.60 -1.43
N LYS A 192 1.64 -18.86 -2.39
CA LYS A 192 0.23 -18.43 -2.38
C LYS A 192 -0.71 -19.65 -2.51
N PRO A 193 -1.57 -19.95 -1.51
CA PRO A 193 -2.48 -21.09 -1.56
C PRO A 193 -3.48 -20.94 -2.72
N LYS A 194 -3.80 -21.97 -3.50
CA LYS A 194 -4.68 -21.85 -4.69
C LYS A 194 -6.02 -21.14 -4.38
N VAL A 195 -6.41 -20.17 -5.21
CA VAL A 195 -7.75 -19.55 -5.12
C VAL A 195 -8.79 -20.57 -5.57
N THR A 196 -9.68 -20.97 -4.66
CA THR A 196 -10.76 -21.94 -4.94
C THR A 196 -12.13 -21.30 -5.00
N ASN A 197 -12.32 -20.14 -4.36
CA ASN A 197 -13.61 -19.49 -4.22
C ASN A 197 -13.57 -18.13 -4.93
N LYS A 198 -14.51 -17.92 -5.86
CA LYS A 198 -14.68 -16.65 -6.56
C LYS A 198 -15.95 -16.00 -6.07
N ILE A 199 -15.85 -14.80 -5.54
CA ILE A 199 -16.98 -14.05 -4.99
C ILE A 199 -17.23 -12.86 -5.91
N LYS A 200 -18.49 -12.71 -6.35
CA LYS A 200 -18.89 -11.56 -7.16
C LYS A 200 -19.16 -10.38 -6.24
N VAL A 201 -18.55 -9.24 -6.55
CA VAL A 201 -18.82 -7.97 -5.88
C VAL A 201 -19.71 -7.12 -6.77
N LYS A 202 -20.79 -6.58 -6.20
CA LYS A 202 -21.67 -5.64 -6.88
C LYS A 202 -21.35 -4.21 -6.46
N LYS A 203 -21.40 -3.30 -7.43
CA LYS A 203 -21.36 -1.85 -7.19
C LYS A 203 -22.71 -1.37 -6.69
N ASP A 204 -22.72 -0.69 -5.55
CA ASP A 204 -23.95 -0.15 -4.95
C ASP A 204 -24.01 1.39 -4.98
N ARG A 205 -22.91 2.06 -5.33
CA ARG A 205 -22.88 3.50 -5.56
C ARG A 205 -21.76 3.89 -6.52
N ASP A 206 -21.83 5.11 -7.04
CA ASP A 206 -20.72 5.74 -7.75
C ASP A 206 -19.80 6.48 -6.78
N GLY A 207 -18.49 6.39 -7.06
CA GLY A 207 -17.48 7.20 -6.39
C GLY A 207 -17.16 8.48 -7.14
N GLU A 208 -16.25 9.25 -6.55
CA GLU A 208 -15.58 10.36 -7.22
C GLU A 208 -14.42 9.85 -8.08
N GLY A 209 -14.10 10.54 -9.17
CA GLY A 209 -13.02 10.20 -10.09
C GLY A 209 -11.99 11.32 -10.26
N HIS A 210 -11.11 11.15 -11.26
CA HIS A 210 -10.13 12.14 -11.76
C HIS A 210 -8.74 12.16 -11.07
N ASP A 211 -8.34 11.11 -10.35
CA ASP A 211 -6.97 10.98 -9.86
C ASP A 211 -6.27 9.75 -10.47
N ASN A 212 -5.26 9.99 -11.30
CA ASN A 212 -4.55 8.93 -12.02
C ASN A 212 -3.77 8.00 -11.08
N SER A 213 -3.20 8.54 -10.00
CA SER A 213 -2.43 7.77 -9.03
C SER A 213 -3.35 6.81 -8.28
N ASN A 214 -4.47 7.31 -7.73
CA ASN A 214 -5.46 6.48 -7.05
C ASN A 214 -6.08 5.46 -8.00
N THR A 215 -6.29 5.80 -9.27
CA THR A 215 -6.77 4.87 -10.29
C THR A 215 -5.80 3.70 -10.50
N GLN A 216 -4.49 3.99 -10.57
CA GLN A 216 -3.46 2.94 -10.68
C GLN A 216 -3.47 2.02 -9.46
N TYR A 217 -3.48 2.59 -8.25
CA TYR A 217 -3.50 1.79 -7.02
C TYR A 217 -4.79 0.99 -6.90
N ALA A 218 -5.95 1.57 -7.21
CA ALA A 218 -7.22 0.86 -7.20
C ALA A 218 -7.23 -0.33 -8.15
N ALA A 219 -6.68 -0.18 -9.36
CA ALA A 219 -6.56 -1.29 -10.31
C ALA A 219 -5.66 -2.42 -9.77
N LEU A 220 -4.53 -2.08 -9.13
CA LEU A 220 -3.65 -3.06 -8.49
C LEU A 220 -4.33 -3.75 -7.30
N GLY A 221 -5.03 -3.00 -6.45
CA GLY A 221 -5.80 -3.53 -5.33
C GLY A 221 -6.93 -4.45 -5.79
N MET A 222 -7.66 -4.08 -6.83
CA MET A 222 -8.70 -4.92 -7.44
C MET A 222 -8.15 -6.22 -8.01
N ARG A 223 -6.95 -6.19 -8.62
CA ARG A 223 -6.24 -7.41 -9.05
C ARG A 223 -5.90 -8.31 -7.86
N ALA A 224 -5.48 -7.75 -6.74
CA ALA A 224 -5.19 -8.51 -5.52
C ALA A 224 -6.45 -9.11 -4.88
N CYS A 225 -7.64 -8.58 -5.19
CA CYS A 225 -8.91 -9.11 -4.71
C CYS A 225 -9.46 -10.32 -5.51
N HIS A 226 -8.81 -10.70 -6.62
CA HIS A 226 -9.33 -11.70 -7.58
C HIS A 226 -8.72 -13.11 -7.41
#